data_AF-A0A354GRQ7-F1
#
_entry.id   AF-A0A354GRQ7-F1
#
_cell.length_a   1.000
_cell.length_b   1.000
_cell.length_c   1.000
_cell.angle_alpha   90.00
_cell.angle_beta   90.00
_cell.angle_gamma   90.00
#
_symmetry.space_group_name_H-M   'P 1'
#
loop_
_entity.id
_entity.type
_entity.pdbx_description
1 polymer ?
#
loop_
_entity_poly.entity_id
_entity_poly.type
_entity_poly.pdbx_seq_one_letter_code
_entity_poly.pdbx_strand_id
1 'polypeptide(L)' 'MIVSNHRRDETIDSAASPLDQLVQKRLDIARLGLTEVRSRLDAGLEFDAEIILRKVDEDLHMLQRRLRREVAKAVSV' A
#
# COMPACT_ATOMS: atom_id res chain seq x y z
N MET A 1 -31.67 -10.76 -36.55
CA MET A 1 -30.97 -9.61 -37.16
C MET A 1 -30.89 -8.52 -36.10
N ILE A 2 -29.67 -8.30 -35.55
CA ILE A 2 -29.17 -7.16 -34.72
C ILE A 2 -29.94 -6.94 -33.39
N VAL A 3 -29.35 -6.89 -32.19
CA VAL A 3 -28.21 -6.10 -31.74
C VAL A 3 -27.44 -6.84 -30.64
N SER A 4 -26.15 -7.07 -30.91
CA SER A 4 -25.14 -7.40 -29.91
C SER A 4 -24.96 -6.21 -28.97
N ASN A 5 -25.40 -6.31 -27.71
CA ASN A 5 -24.95 -5.36 -26.70
C ASN A 5 -23.69 -5.92 -26.04
N HIS A 6 -22.59 -5.79 -26.79
CA HIS A 6 -21.24 -5.87 -26.28
C HIS A 6 -21.10 -4.70 -25.30
N ARG A 7 -21.49 -4.90 -24.04
CA ARG A 7 -21.02 -4.05 -22.95
C ARG A 7 -19.53 -4.28 -22.91
N ARG A 8 -18.82 -3.40 -23.64
CA ARG A 8 -17.38 -3.25 -23.54
C ARG A 8 -17.12 -3.07 -22.07
N ASP A 9 -16.42 -4.06 -21.54
CA ASP A 9 -15.58 -3.95 -20.39
C ASP A 9 -14.70 -2.72 -20.63
N GLU A 10 -15.18 -1.55 -20.23
CA GLU A 10 -14.33 -0.38 -20.07
C GLU A 10 -13.50 -0.68 -18.83
N THR A 11 -12.48 -1.52 -19.04
CA THR A 11 -11.22 -1.44 -18.34
C THR A 11 -10.74 0.00 -18.52
N ILE A 12 -11.26 0.88 -17.67
CA ILE A 12 -10.59 2.13 -17.34
C ILE A 12 -9.35 1.65 -16.58
N ASP A 13 -8.31 1.29 -17.32
CA ASP A 13 -6.92 1.42 -16.89
C ASP A 13 -6.68 2.92 -16.65
N SER A 14 -7.34 3.45 -15.62
CA SER A 14 -6.99 4.71 -15.01
C SER A 14 -5.64 4.41 -14.41
N ALA A 15 -4.57 4.79 -15.11
CA ALA A 15 -3.21 4.75 -14.60
C ALA A 15 -3.29 5.22 -13.13
N ALA A 16 -3.07 4.27 -12.21
CA ALA A 16 -3.23 4.53 -10.78
C ALA A 16 -2.48 5.82 -10.46
N SER A 17 -3.11 6.73 -9.72
CA SER A 17 -2.47 8.03 -9.49
C SER A 17 -1.09 7.81 -8.87
N PRO A 18 -0.11 8.72 -9.06
CA PRO A 18 1.19 8.59 -8.41
C PRO A 18 1.08 8.38 -6.88
N LEU A 19 -0.01 8.85 -6.28
CA LEU A 19 -0.35 8.62 -4.89
C LEU A 19 -0.80 7.18 -4.63
N ASP A 20 -1.69 6.64 -5.45
CA ASP A 20 -2.16 5.25 -5.33
C ASP A 20 -1.01 4.27 -5.51
N GLN A 21 -0.12 4.48 -6.49
CA GLN A 21 1.06 3.65 -6.69
C GLN A 21 2.00 3.69 -5.49
N LEU A 22 2.18 4.87 -4.88
CA LEU A 22 2.99 5.02 -3.68
C LEU A 22 2.37 4.27 -2.49
N VAL A 23 1.07 4.44 -2.27
CA VAL A 23 0.34 3.76 -1.20
C VAL A 23 0.42 2.25 -1.40
N GLN A 24 0.13 1.76 -2.59
CA GLN A 24 0.17 0.34 -2.91
C GLN A 24 1.56 -0.25 -2.65
N LYS A 25 2.62 0.39 -3.16
CA LYS A 25 4.00 -0.05 -2.94
C LYS A 25 4.35 -0.12 -1.45
N ARG A 26 3.89 0.83 -0.64
CA ARG A 26 4.16 0.85 0.81
C ARG A 26 3.35 -0.20 1.56
N LEU A 27 2.11 -0.46 1.16
CA LEU A 27 1.32 -1.55 1.70
C LEU A 27 1.94 -2.91 1.37
N ASP A 28 2.49 -3.09 0.18
CA ASP A 28 3.16 -4.34 -0.21
C ASP A 28 4.42 -4.59 0.63
N ILE A 29 5.22 -3.54 0.89
CA ILE A 29 6.38 -3.61 1.80
C ILE A 29 5.93 -3.96 3.22
N ALA A 30 4.88 -3.31 3.74
CA ALA A 30 4.36 -3.59 5.07
C ALA A 30 3.84 -5.03 5.20
N ARG A 31 3.12 -5.54 4.19
CA ARG A 31 2.66 -6.94 4.15
C ARG A 31 3.81 -7.93 4.18
N LEU A 32 4.87 -7.67 3.41
CA LEU A 32 6.08 -8.49 3.43
C LEU A 32 6.73 -8.47 4.82
N GLY A 33 6.88 -7.29 5.41
CA GLY A 33 7.43 -7.13 6.76
C GLY A 33 6.63 -7.88 7.83
N LEU A 34 5.29 -7.79 7.79
CA LEU A 34 4.41 -8.53 8.71
C LEU A 34 4.48 -10.05 8.51
N THR A 35 4.65 -10.50 7.26
CA THR A 35 4.84 -11.92 6.95
C THR A 35 6.15 -12.43 7.55
N GLU A 36 7.23 -11.65 7.43
CA GLU A 36 8.52 -11.99 8.03
C GLU A 36 8.45 -11.95 9.56
N VAL A 37 7.80 -10.95 10.16
CA VAL A 37 7.56 -10.89 11.62
C VAL A 37 6.90 -12.18 12.10
N ARG A 38 5.86 -12.66 11.41
CA ARG A 38 5.18 -13.90 11.81
C ARG A 38 6.13 -15.11 11.73
N SER A 39 6.89 -15.22 10.65
CA SER A 39 7.92 -16.27 10.50
C SER A 39 8.96 -16.25 11.63
N ARG A 40 9.43 -15.07 12.04
CA ARG A 40 10.39 -14.91 13.14
C ARG A 40 9.79 -15.28 14.48
N LEU A 41 8.55 -14.88 14.75
CA LEU A 41 7.84 -15.25 15.98
C LEU A 41 7.62 -16.77 16.07
N ASP A 42 7.24 -17.41 14.97
CA ASP A 42 7.08 -18.88 14.90
C ASP A 42 8.41 -19.62 15.16
N ALA A 43 9.54 -18.99 14.83
CA ALA A 43 10.89 -19.49 15.10
C ALA A 43 11.43 -19.12 16.49
N GLY A 44 10.67 -18.41 17.33
CA GLY A 44 11.12 -17.93 18.65
C GLY A 44 12.13 -16.78 18.61
N LEU A 45 12.26 -16.10 17.46
CA LEU A 45 13.20 -15.00 17.24
C LEU A 45 12.54 -13.64 17.53
N GLU A 46 12.14 -13.43 18.79
CA GLU A 46 11.36 -12.24 19.20
C GLU A 46 12.10 -10.91 18.96
N PHE A 47 13.41 -10.87 19.21
CA PHE A 47 14.22 -9.66 19.01
C PHE A 47 14.28 -9.25 17.52
N ASP A 48 14.44 -10.21 16.62
CA ASP A 48 14.43 -9.95 15.17
C ASP A 48 13.04 -9.48 14.71
N ALA A 49 11.99 -10.12 15.22
CA ALA A 49 10.61 -9.73 14.94
C ALA A 49 10.33 -8.29 15.37
N GLU A 50 10.81 -7.88 16.55
CA GLU A 50 10.66 -6.52 17.05
C GLU A 50 11.39 -5.48 16.18
N ILE A 51 12.59 -5.80 15.69
CA ILE A 51 13.34 -4.92 14.78
C ILE A 51 12.55 -4.70 13.49
N ILE A 52 11.98 -5.76 12.91
CA ILE A 52 11.20 -5.64 11.68
C ILE A 52 9.92 -4.85 11.93
N LEU A 53 9.23 -5.11 13.04
CA LEU A 53 8.01 -4.40 13.39
C LEU A 53 8.25 -2.90 13.56
N ARG A 54 9.35 -2.49 14.20
CA ARG A 54 9.75 -1.08 14.31
C ARG A 54 9.94 -0.41 12.95
N LYS A 55 10.56 -1.10 12.00
CA LYS A 55 10.74 -0.57 10.63
C LYS A 55 9.42 -0.43 9.89
N VAL A 56 8.50 -1.40 10.05
CA VAL A 56 7.16 -1.32 9.45
C VAL A 56 6.39 -0.14 10.01
N ASP A 57 6.43 0.08 11.34
CA ASP A 57 5.77 1.23 11.97
C ASP A 57 6.33 2.57 11.47
N GLU A 58 7.66 2.70 11.38
CA GLU A 58 8.32 3.90 10.87
C GLU A 58 7.89 4.21 9.43
N ASP A 59 7.88 3.20 8.56
CA ASP A 59 7.48 3.32 7.15
C ASP A 59 6.00 3.77 7.03
N LEU A 60 5.11 3.22 7.85
CA LEU A 60 3.69 3.59 7.87
C LEU A 60 3.48 5.02 8.42
N HIS A 61 4.21 5.42 9.45
CA HIS A 61 4.21 6.79 9.95
C HIS A 61 4.67 7.79 8.88
N MET A 62 5.75 7.47 8.15
CA MET A 62 6.22 8.30 7.04
C MET A 62 5.19 8.39 5.90
N LEU A 63 4.56 7.28 5.55
CA LEU A 63 3.48 7.27 4.55
C LEU A 63 2.30 8.15 4.99
N GLN A 64 1.84 8.02 6.22
CA GLN A 64 0.74 8.83 6.76
C GLN A 64 1.07 10.33 6.67
N ARG A 65 2.28 10.73 7.06
CA ARG A 65 2.74 12.13 6.96
C ARG A 65 2.74 12.62 5.52
N ARG A 66 3.17 11.79 4.57
CA ARG A 66 3.18 12.15 3.15
C ARG A 66 1.77 12.26 2.58
N LEU A 67 0.88 11.33 2.91
CA LEU A 67 -0.53 11.38 2.50
C LEU A 67 -1.21 12.66 2.98
N ARG A 68 -1.02 13.04 4.25
CA ARG A 68 -1.56 14.29 4.79
C ARG A 68 -1.09 15.52 4.01
N ARG A 69 0.17 15.56 3.57
CA ARG A 69 0.69 16.67 2.75
C ARG A 69 0.07 16.71 1.36
N GLU A 70 -0.10 15.56 0.71
CA GLU A 70 -0.72 15.51 -0.62
C GLU A 70 -2.20 15.89 -0.57
N VAL A 71 -2.94 15.46 0.46
CA VAL A 71 -4.32 15.90 0.68
C VAL A 71 -4.38 17.40 0.93
N ALA A 72 -3.51 17.96 1.76
CA ALA A 72 -3.47 19.40 2.03
C ALA A 72 -3.23 20.23 0.76
N LYS A 73 -2.34 19.75 -0.13
CA LYS A 73 -2.11 20.38 -1.45
C LYS A 73 -3.37 20.33 -2.31
N ALA A 74 -4.03 19.17 -2.40
CA ALA A 74 -5.22 19.01 -3.23
C ALA A 74 -6.41 19.86 -2.78
N VAL A 75 -6.52 20.17 -1.47
CA VAL A 75 -7.57 21.02 -0.91
C VAL A 75 -7.27 22.52 -1.04
N SER A 76 -6.01 22.90 -1.27
CA SER A 76 -5.57 24.29 -1.39
C SER A 76 -5.50 24.79 -2.84
N VAL A 77 -5.91 23.97 -3.81
CA VAL A 77 -6.03 24.26 -5.25
C VAL A 77 -7.50 24.45 -5.59
#